data_AF-A0A376NZ85-F1
#
_entry.id   AF-A0A376NZ85-F1
#
_cell.length_a   1.000
_cell.length_b   1.000
_cell.length_c   1.000
_cell.angle_alpha   90.00
_cell.angle_beta   90.00
_cell.angle_gamma   90.00
#
_symmetry.space_group_name_H-M   'P 1'
#
loop_
_entity.id
_entity.type
_entity.pdbx_description
1 polymer ?
#
loop_
_entity_poly.entity_id
_entity_poly.type
_entity_poly.pdbx_seq_one_letter_code
_entity_poly.pdbx_strand_id
1 'polypeptide(L)' 'MSNNIRIEEDLLGTREVPADAYYGVHTLRAIENFYISNNKISDIPEFVRGMVMVKKPQLWQTKSCKPFLKV' A
#
# COMPACT_ATOMS: atom_id res chain seq x y z
N MET A 1 1.18 24.84 1.03
CA MET A 1 0.91 23.42 1.35
C MET A 1 1.55 23.12 2.69
N SER A 2 0.76 22.80 3.72
CA SER A 2 1.30 22.34 5.00
C SER A 2 1.98 20.99 4.74
N ASN A 3 3.31 20.97 4.74
CA ASN A 3 4.12 19.78 4.49
C ASN A 3 4.00 18.84 5.71
N ASN A 4 2.83 18.22 5.90
CA ASN A 4 2.69 17.15 6.87
C ASN A 4 3.36 15.92 6.27
N ILE A 5 4.45 15.52 6.90
CA ILE A 5 5.27 14.38 6.54
C ILE A 5 5.10 13.35 7.64
N ARG A 6 4.88 12.09 7.27
CA ARG A 6 4.88 10.94 8.19
C ARG A 6 6.13 10.12 7.93
N ILE A 7 6.83 9.75 9.00
CA ILE A 7 8.02 8.91 8.91
C ILE A 7 7.58 7.47 9.06
N GLU A 8 7.89 6.64 8.06
CA GLU A 8 7.65 5.19 8.09
C GLU A 8 8.99 4.44 8.08
N GLU A 9 9.03 3.31 8.78
CA GLU A 9 10.18 2.41 8.80
C GLU A 9 9.90 1.15 7.98
N ASP A 10 10.86 0.78 7.14
CA ASP A 10 10.93 -0.48 6.39
C ASP A 10 12.22 -1.21 6.79
N LEU A 11 12.38 -2.46 6.38
CA LEU A 11 13.58 -3.29 6.52
C LEU A 11 14.86 -2.59 6.03
N LEU A 12 14.73 -1.67 5.08
CA LEU A 12 15.83 -0.91 4.48
C LEU A 12 16.04 0.47 5.15
N GLY A 13 15.40 0.73 6.28
CA GLY A 13 15.50 1.97 7.05
C GLY A 13 14.26 2.87 6.94
N THR A 14 14.37 4.05 7.57
CA THR A 14 13.30 5.05 7.67
C THR A 14 13.21 5.94 6.44
N ARG A 15 11.99 6.32 6.06
CA ARG A 15 11.73 7.31 5.00
C ARG A 15 10.58 8.23 5.34
N GLU A 16 10.67 9.43 4.80
CA GLU A 16 9.65 10.46 4.83
C GLU A 16 8.62 10.23 3.73
N VAL A 17 7.36 10.08 4.11
CA VAL A 17 6.23 9.92 3.18
C VAL A 17 5.29 11.11 3.38
N PRO A 18 4.74 11.72 2.32
CA PRO A 18 3.72 12.75 2.46
C PRO A 18 2.49 12.20 3.20
N ALA A 19 1.95 12.94 4.16
CA ALA A 19 0.78 12.49 4.93
C ALA A 19 -0.51 12.44 4.10
N ASP A 20 -0.56 13.19 3.00
CA ASP A 20 -1.70 13.22 2.07
C ASP A 20 -1.70 12.03 1.08
N ALA A 21 -0.59 11.29 0.99
CA ALA A 21 -0.48 10.14 0.12
C ALA A 21 -1.11 8.88 0.75
N TYR A 22 -2.01 8.22 0.01
CA TYR A 22 -2.59 6.92 0.41
C TYR A 22 -1.59 5.75 0.37
N TYR A 23 -0.41 5.97 -0.20
CA TYR A 23 0.62 4.96 -0.36
C TYR A 23 1.68 5.06 0.75
N GLY A 24 2.39 3.96 0.99
CA GLY A 24 3.43 3.85 2.02
C GLY A 24 4.86 3.91 1.49
N VAL A 25 5.81 3.64 2.38
CA VAL A 25 7.25 3.61 2.11
C VAL A 25 7.62 2.62 1.02
N HIS A 26 7.04 1.42 1.00
CA HIS A 26 7.35 0.42 -0.03
C HIS A 26 6.98 0.90 -1.45
N THR A 27 5.81 1.52 -1.58
CA THR A 27 5.36 2.12 -2.84
C THR A 27 6.19 3.33 -3.24
N LEU A 28 6.63 4.15 -2.28
CA LEU A 28 7.56 5.24 -2.54
C LEU A 28 8.88 4.71 -3.10
N ARG A 29 9.45 3.66 -2.48
CA ARG A 29 10.67 3.00 -2.97
C ARG A 29 10.47 2.37 -4.34
N ALA A 30 9.30 1.79 -4.61
CA ALA A 30 8.99 1.23 -5.92
C ALA A 30 8.97 2.32 -7.01
N ILE A 31 8.43 3.50 -6.71
CA ILE A 31 8.45 4.64 -7.63
C ILE A 31 9.88 5.13 -7.88
N GLU A 32 10.70 5.23 -6.84
CA GLU A 32 12.11 5.63 -6.95
C GLU A 32 12.95 4.60 -7.74
N ASN A 33 12.70 3.30 -7.53
CA ASN A 33 13.51 2.22 -8.11
C ASN A 33 13.08 1.81 -9.53
N PHE A 34 11.80 1.88 -9.88
CA PHE A 34 11.25 1.33 -11.12
C PHE A 34 10.75 2.41 -12.09
N TYR A 35 11.58 3.42 -12.36
CA TYR A 35 11.29 4.45 -13.37
C TYR A 35 11.72 4.03 -14.79
N ILE A 36 11.17 2.90 -15.26
CA ILE A 36 11.53 2.33 -16.58
C ILE A 36 10.58 2.82 -17.67
N SER A 37 9.30 2.96 -17.36
CA SER A 37 8.21 3.27 -18.30
C SER A 37 7.35 4.41 -17.77
N ASN A 38 6.76 5.21 -18.68
CA ASN A 38 5.78 6.24 -18.30
C ASN A 38 4.39 5.68 -17.94
N ASN A 39 4.17 4.37 -18.19
CA ASN A 39 2.93 3.68 -17.84
C ASN A 39 2.88 3.44 -16.33
N LYS A 40 1.79 3.86 -15.70
CA LYS A 40 1.53 3.68 -14.27
C LYS A 40 0.44 2.63 -14.05
N ILE A 41 0.40 2.04 -12.86
CA ILE A 41 -0.70 1.14 -12.45
C ILE A 41 -2.06 1.85 -12.54
N SER A 42 -2.09 3.18 -12.38
CA SER A 42 -3.30 3.99 -12.55
C SER A 42 -3.92 3.90 -13.93
N ASP A 43 -3.13 3.59 -14.96
CA ASP A 43 -3.58 3.58 -16.35
C ASP A 43 -4.41 2.32 -16.67
N ILE A 44 -4.37 1.33 -15.79
CA ILE A 44 -5.10 0.05 -15.91
C ILE A 44 -6.01 -0.10 -14.67
N PRO A 45 -7.19 0.55 -14.65
CA PRO A 45 -8.07 0.55 -13.49
C PRO A 45 -8.63 -0.85 -13.17
N GLU A 46 -8.74 -1.74 -14.16
CA GLU A 46 -9.15 -3.13 -14.00
C GLU A 46 -8.19 -3.89 -13.07
N PHE A 47 -6.88 -3.61 -13.16
CA PHE A 47 -5.87 -4.26 -12.34
C PHE A 47 -6.02 -3.85 -10.86
N VAL A 48 -6.25 -2.56 -10.60
CA VAL A 48 -6.52 -2.05 -9.25
C VAL A 48 -7.78 -2.68 -8.67
N ARG A 49 -8.86 -2.76 -9.46
CA ARG A 49 -10.10 -3.41 -9.05
C ARG A 49 -9.90 -4.89 -8.74
N GLY A 50 -9.15 -5.62 -9.58
CA GLY A 50 -8.82 -7.03 -9.36
C GLY A 50 -8.11 -7.25 -8.02
N MET A 51 -7.12 -6.42 -7.69
CA MET A 51 -6.42 -6.49 -6.40
C MET A 51 -7.37 -6.27 -5.22
N VAL A 52 -8.28 -5.28 -5.30
CA VAL A 52 -9.26 -5.02 -4.23
C VAL A 52 -10.26 -6.17 -4.10
N MET A 53 -10.71 -6.76 -5.21
CA MET A 53 -11.60 -7.92 -5.22
C MET A 53 -10.96 -9.14 -4.56
N VAL A 54 -9.65 -9.36 -4.74
CA VAL A 54 -8.92 -10.43 -4.04
C VAL A 54 -8.69 -10.07 -2.58
N LYS A 55 -8.41 -8.81 -2.23
CA LYS A 55 -8.10 -8.45 -0.84
C LYS A 55 -9.34 -8.46 0.08
N LYS A 56 -10.52 -8.10 -0.44
CA LYS A 56 -11.77 -7.99 0.34
C LYS A 56 -12.22 -9.31 1.00
N PRO A 57 -12.37 -10.45 0.29
CA PRO A 57 -12.78 -11.71 0.90
C PRO A 57 -11.73 -12.22 1.90
N GLN A 58 -10.44 -12.07 1.62
CA GLN A 58 -9.35 -12.45 2.52
C GLN A 58 -9.45 -11.69 3.85
N LEU A 59 -9.73 -10.39 3.79
CA LEU A 59 -9.96 -9.58 4.98
C LEU A 59 -11.19 -10.05 5.75
N TRP A 60 -12.30 -10.32 5.06
CA TRP A 60 -13.54 -10.80 5.69
C TRP A 60 -13.32 -12.16 6.38
N GLN A 61 -12.70 -13.13 5.68
CA GLN A 61 -12.39 -14.45 6.22
C GLN A 61 -11.51 -14.34 7.48
N THR A 62 -10.46 -13.51 7.42
CA THR A 62 -9.57 -13.29 8.56
C THR A 62 -10.31 -12.69 9.76
N LYS A 63 -11.24 -11.75 9.53
CA LYS A 63 -12.07 -11.17 10.60
C LYS A 63 -13.03 -12.21 11.20
N SER A 64 -13.65 -13.04 10.36
CA SER A 64 -14.60 -14.09 10.79
C SER A 64 -13.94 -15.25 11.54
N CYS A 65 -12.68 -15.60 11.22
CA CYS A 65 -11.97 -16.72 11.85
C CYS A 65 -11.15 -16.33 13.09
N LYS A 66 -10.75 -15.05 13.23
CA LYS A 66 -10.00 -14.56 14.41
C LYS A 66 -10.72 -14.57 15.78
N PRO A 67 -12.07 -14.58 15.94
CA PRO A 67 -12.66 -14.75 17.27
C PRO A 67 -12.36 -16.12 17.91
N PHE A 68 -11.85 -17.11 17.16
CA PHE A 68 -11.61 -18.47 17.64
C PHE A 68 -10.16 -18.74 18.10
N LEU A 69 -9.23 -17.80 17.89
CA LEU A 69 -7.79 -17.95 18.19
C LEU A 69 -7.32 -17.02 19.31
N LYS A 70 -8.20 -16.68 20.27
CA LYS A 70 -7.78 -16.20 21.59
C LYS A 70 -7.64 -17.40 22.53
N VAL A 71 -6.50 -18.07 22.46
CA VAL A 71 -5.95 -18.89 23.55
C VAL A 71 -4.71 -18.18 24.06
#